data_AF-A0A8T7J8H1-F1
#
_entry.id   AF-A0A8T7J8H1-F1
#
_cell.length_a   1.000
_cell.length_b   1.000
_cell.length_c   1.000
_cell.angle_alpha   90.00
_cell.angle_beta   90.00
_cell.angle_gamma   90.00
#
_symmetry.space_group_name_H-M   'P 1'
#
loop_
_entity.id
_entity.type
_entity.pdbx_description
1 polymer ?
#
loop_
_entity_poly.entity_id
_entity_poly.type
_entity_poly.pdbx_seq_one_letter_code
_entity_poly.pdbx_strand_id
1 'polypeptide(L)'
;HEFYLFWWFAWSIMIGQFTARFIGGLRTQTVLAALLIVPSIPLAIWFSVLYYYHDNQIDTTGLLNTLMIVVGITFVVNSLDSLIRLYTDNLNLTVSRFGKAGYVAGNVAVLFGLTLAFKSQWLQIQWIGAIVIGLYLACVVYILLRKRAAVSAITSSPEENQLDFSKIDTVN
;
A
#
# COMPACT_ATOMS: atom_id res chain seq x y z
N HIS A 1 5.42 -11.95 -15.51
CA HIS A 1 4.84 -10.62 -15.76
C HIS A 1 3.41 -10.49 -15.21
N GLU A 2 2.48 -11.37 -15.59
CA GLU A 2 1.07 -11.32 -15.14
C GLU A 2 0.87 -11.31 -13.62
N PHE A 3 1.66 -12.10 -12.87
CA PHE A 3 1.64 -12.10 -11.41
C PHE A 3 1.79 -10.69 -10.81
N TYR A 4 2.78 -9.93 -11.27
CA TYR A 4 3.05 -8.59 -10.75
C TYR A 4 1.92 -7.61 -11.08
N LEU A 5 1.26 -7.77 -12.23
CA LEU A 5 0.12 -6.93 -12.59
C LEU A 5 -1.04 -7.14 -11.61
N PHE A 6 -1.46 -8.38 -11.37
CA PHE A 6 -2.52 -8.65 -10.39
C PHE A 6 -2.11 -8.31 -8.96
N TRP A 7 -0.83 -8.49 -8.61
CA TRP A 7 -0.29 -8.08 -7.32
C TRP A 7 -0.38 -6.56 -7.11
N TRP A 8 0.01 -5.76 -8.11
CA TRP A 8 -0.13 -4.31 -8.06
C TRP A 8 -1.58 -3.86 -7.97
N PHE A 9 -2.51 -4.51 -8.68
CA PHE A 9 -3.95 -4.24 -8.54
C PHE A 9 -4.48 -4.60 -7.16
N ALA A 10 -4.06 -5.73 -6.57
CA ALA A 10 -4.47 -6.09 -5.21
C ALA A 10 -4.00 -5.04 -4.18
N TRP A 11 -2.81 -4.45 -4.39
CA TRP A 11 -2.22 -3.45 -3.51
C TRP A 11 -2.69 -2.02 -3.79
N SER A 12 -3.27 -1.73 -4.96
CA SER A 12 -3.57 -0.35 -5.39
C SER A 12 -4.57 0.36 -4.50
N ILE A 13 -5.53 -0.35 -3.89
CA ILE A 13 -6.47 0.23 -2.93
C ILE A 13 -5.74 0.72 -1.69
N MET A 14 -4.86 -0.11 -1.11
CA MET A 14 -4.10 0.25 0.09
C MET A 14 -3.16 1.42 -0.19
N ILE A 15 -2.40 1.35 -1.28
CA ILE A 15 -1.49 2.43 -1.68
C ILE A 15 -2.29 3.71 -1.92
N GLY A 16 -3.42 3.63 -2.63
CA GLY A 16 -4.28 4.78 -2.88
C GLY A 16 -4.82 5.42 -1.60
N GLN A 17 -5.32 4.63 -0.65
CA GLN A 17 -5.79 5.11 0.66
C GLN A 17 -4.65 5.77 1.47
N PHE A 18 -3.45 5.19 1.43
CA PHE A 18 -2.29 5.75 2.10
C PHE A 18 -1.87 7.07 1.45
N THR A 19 -1.64 7.09 0.14
CA THR A 19 -1.24 8.30 -0.60
C THR A 19 -2.26 9.42 -0.43
N ALA A 20 -3.56 9.12 -0.48
CA ALA A 20 -4.63 10.11 -0.33
C ALA A 20 -4.52 10.94 0.96
N ARG A 21 -3.92 10.40 2.03
CA ARG A 21 -3.70 11.11 3.29
C ARG A 21 -2.62 12.19 3.22
N PHE A 22 -1.74 12.16 2.21
CA PHE A 22 -0.57 13.05 2.10
C PHE A 22 -0.61 14.01 0.90
N ILE A 23 -1.56 13.83 -0.02
CA ILE A 23 -1.65 14.59 -1.28
C ILE A 23 -2.72 15.70 -1.26
N GLY A 24 -3.13 16.15 -0.07
CA GLY A 24 -4.10 17.24 0.10
C GLY A 24 -3.66 18.50 -0.65
N GLY A 25 -4.59 19.15 -1.36
CA GLY A 25 -4.33 20.42 -2.06
C GLY A 25 -3.51 20.32 -3.36
N LEU A 26 -3.00 19.15 -3.75
CA LEU A 26 -2.23 18.99 -4.99
C LEU A 26 -3.13 18.77 -6.21
N ARG A 27 -2.74 19.34 -7.35
CA ARG A 27 -3.38 19.05 -8.65
C ARG A 27 -3.16 17.59 -9.03
N THR A 28 -4.18 16.95 -9.62
CA THR A 28 -4.14 15.53 -10.02
C THR A 28 -2.94 15.18 -10.90
N GLN A 29 -2.55 16.07 -11.82
CA GLN A 29 -1.38 15.87 -12.69
C GLN A 29 -0.06 15.88 -11.91
N THR A 30 0.07 16.77 -10.92
CA THR A 30 1.24 16.82 -10.04
C THR A 30 1.34 15.57 -9.19
N VAL A 31 0.21 15.10 -8.65
CA VAL A 31 0.14 13.84 -7.89
C VAL A 31 0.56 12.66 -8.78
N LEU A 32 0.06 12.58 -10.01
CA LEU A 32 0.44 11.52 -10.94
C LEU A 32 1.93 11.54 -11.23
N ALA A 33 2.51 12.70 -11.53
CA ALA A 33 3.95 12.84 -11.77
C ALA A 33 4.78 12.45 -10.54
N ALA A 34 4.36 12.89 -9.34
CA ALA A 34 5.03 12.54 -8.09
C ALA A 34 5.00 11.03 -7.83
N LEU A 35 3.85 10.37 -8.05
CA LEU A 35 3.68 8.93 -7.90
C LEU A 35 4.51 8.11 -8.89
N LEU A 36 4.83 8.67 -10.06
CA LEU A 36 5.69 8.01 -11.04
C LEU A 36 7.17 8.24 -10.76
N ILE A 37 7.58 9.47 -10.43
CA ILE A 37 9.00 9.85 -10.35
C ILE A 37 9.59 9.51 -8.98
N VAL A 38 8.94 9.92 -7.90
CA VAL A 38 9.50 9.86 -6.54
C VAL A 38 9.85 8.42 -6.13
N PRO A 39 8.98 7.40 -6.27
CA PRO A 39 9.35 6.03 -5.93
C PRO A 39 10.30 5.40 -6.95
N SER A 40 10.34 5.86 -8.20
CA SER A 40 11.20 5.27 -9.24
C SER A 40 12.68 5.55 -9.01
N ILE A 41 13.05 6.70 -8.48
CA ILE A 41 14.46 7.05 -8.19
C ILE A 41 15.11 6.05 -7.21
N PRO A 42 14.59 5.83 -5.99
CA PRO A 42 15.20 4.88 -5.07
C PRO A 42 15.13 3.45 -5.59
N LEU A 43 14.07 3.06 -6.31
CA LEU A 43 13.99 1.74 -6.94
C LEU A 43 15.11 1.55 -7.98
N ALA A 44 15.33 2.54 -8.85
CA ALA A 44 16.37 2.50 -9.87
C ALA A 44 17.76 2.40 -9.23
N ILE A 45 18.04 3.19 -8.19
CA ILE A 45 19.30 3.14 -7.45
C ILE A 45 19.48 1.74 -6.82
N TRP A 46 18.47 1.26 -6.11
CA TRP A 46 18.49 -0.02 -5.42
C TRP A 46 18.78 -1.19 -6.38
N PHE A 47 18.01 -1.29 -7.46
CA PHE A 47 18.21 -2.35 -8.45
C PHE A 47 19.54 -2.22 -9.18
N SER A 48 20.01 -1.00 -9.47
CA SER A 48 21.31 -0.79 -10.11
C SER A 48 22.46 -1.28 -9.24
N VAL A 49 22.45 -0.94 -7.95
CA VAL A 49 23.48 -1.38 -6.99
C VAL A 49 23.45 -2.90 -6.83
N LEU A 50 22.27 -3.50 -6.60
CA LEU A 50 22.16 -4.95 -6.45
C LEU A 50 22.57 -5.69 -7.72
N TYR A 51 22.20 -5.18 -8.89
CA TYR A 51 22.57 -5.77 -10.16
C TYR A 51 24.09 -5.72 -10.39
N TYR A 52 24.73 -4.58 -10.07
CA TYR A 52 26.18 -4.44 -10.16
C TYR A 52 26.91 -5.46 -9.27
N TYR A 53 26.45 -5.65 -8.03
CA TYR A 53 27.01 -6.65 -7.12
C TYR A 53 26.83 -8.08 -7.65
N HIS A 54 25.67 -8.37 -8.24
CA HIS A 54 25.39 -9.67 -8.81
C HIS A 54 26.26 -9.97 -10.04
N ASP A 55 26.34 -9.05 -10.99
CA ASP A 55 27.09 -9.19 -12.26
C ASP A 55 28.59 -9.33 -12.02
N ASN A 56 29.14 -8.59 -11.05
CA ASN A 56 30.54 -8.63 -10.67
C ASN A 56 30.88 -9.73 -9.65
N GLN A 57 29.90 -10.57 -9.27
CA GLN A 57 30.06 -11.63 -8.25
C GLN A 57 30.70 -11.13 -6.95
N ILE A 58 30.35 -9.90 -6.55
CA ILE A 58 30.88 -9.28 -5.34
C ILE A 58 30.26 -9.98 -4.15
N ASP A 59 31.11 -10.57 -3.32
CA ASP A 59 30.64 -11.24 -2.12
C ASP A 59 30.04 -10.23 -1.14
N THR A 60 28.82 -10.52 -0.67
CA THR A 60 28.10 -9.73 0.32
C THR A 60 28.19 -10.32 1.72
N THR A 61 28.97 -11.39 1.92
CA THR A 61 29.13 -12.06 3.20
C THR A 61 29.61 -11.13 4.33
N GLY A 62 29.26 -11.51 5.57
CA GLY A 62 29.62 -10.75 6.77
C GLY A 62 28.64 -9.63 7.09
N LEU A 63 29.16 -8.41 7.25
CA LEU A 63 28.40 -7.28 7.79
C LEU A 63 27.27 -6.82 6.85
N LEU A 64 27.52 -6.74 5.55
CA LEU A 64 26.53 -6.25 4.58
C LEU A 64 25.29 -7.16 4.50
N ASN A 65 25.48 -8.48 4.40
CA ASN A 65 24.38 -9.44 4.46
C ASN A 65 23.58 -9.31 5.77
N THR A 66 24.26 -9.16 6.91
CA THR A 66 23.59 -8.98 8.20
C THR A 66 22.74 -7.72 8.22
N LEU A 67 23.27 -6.60 7.72
CA LEU A 67 22.52 -5.34 7.61
C LEU A 67 21.32 -5.47 6.66
N MET A 68 21.48 -6.14 5.52
CA MET A 68 20.38 -6.39 4.58
C MET A 68 19.26 -7.23 5.20
N ILE A 69 19.60 -8.25 6.00
CA ILE A 69 18.62 -9.05 6.73
C ILE A 69 17.86 -8.19 7.75
N VAL A 70 18.56 -7.38 8.54
CA VAL A 70 17.94 -6.50 9.54
C VAL A 70 17.00 -5.50 8.88
N VAL A 71 17.44 -4.85 7.80
CA VAL A 71 16.60 -3.95 7.01
C VAL A 71 15.39 -4.69 6.45
N GLY A 72 15.58 -5.88 5.86
CA GLY A 72 14.49 -6.70 5.32
C GLY A 72 13.44 -7.08 6.37
N ILE A 73 13.86 -7.52 7.55
CA ILE A 73 12.96 -7.83 8.67
C ILE A 73 12.19 -6.58 9.09
N THR A 74 12.87 -5.44 9.19
CA THR A 74 12.25 -4.16 9.57
C THR A 74 11.16 -3.75 8.58
N PHE A 75 11.44 -3.89 7.27
CA PHE A 75 10.45 -3.65 6.21
C PHE A 75 9.24 -4.58 6.33
N VAL A 76 9.46 -5.87 6.58
CA VAL A 76 8.36 -6.84 6.76
C VAL A 76 7.50 -6.47 7.96
N VAL A 77 8.10 -6.19 9.11
CA VAL A 77 7.36 -5.82 10.33
C VAL A 77 6.57 -4.53 10.13
N ASN A 78 7.18 -3.49 9.55
CA ASN A 78 6.52 -2.21 9.30
C ASN A 78 5.36 -2.34 8.29
N SER A 79 5.55 -3.17 7.26
CA SER A 79 4.51 -3.44 6.26
C SER A 79 3.34 -4.21 6.86
N LEU A 80 3.62 -5.21 7.70
CA LEU A 80 2.59 -5.97 8.41
C LEU A 80 1.81 -5.10 9.40
N ASP A 81 2.48 -4.23 10.18
CA ASP A 81 1.80 -3.29 11.08
C ASP A 81 0.84 -2.37 10.32
N SER A 82 1.34 -1.77 9.23
CA SER A 82 0.55 -0.88 8.38
C SER A 82 -0.67 -1.59 7.78
N LEU A 83 -0.50 -2.83 7.33
CA LEU A 83 -1.58 -3.63 6.75
C LEU A 83 -2.64 -4.00 7.80
N ILE A 84 -2.19 -4.46 8.98
CA ILE A 84 -3.08 -4.77 10.10
C ILE A 84 -3.92 -3.56 10.45
N ARG A 85 -3.26 -2.43 10.74
CA ARG A 85 -3.91 -1.18 11.08
C ARG A 85 -4.97 -0.78 10.05
N LEU A 86 -4.62 -0.86 8.76
CA LEU A 86 -5.53 -0.45 7.71
C LEU A 86 -6.80 -1.30 7.64
N TYR A 87 -6.70 -2.64 7.66
CA TYR A 87 -7.91 -3.46 7.61
C TYR A 87 -8.67 -3.43 8.93
N THR A 88 -7.99 -3.32 10.08
CA THR A 88 -8.68 -3.22 11.37
C THR A 88 -9.45 -1.91 11.49
N ASP A 89 -8.90 -0.81 10.97
CA ASP A 89 -9.60 0.47 10.90
C ASP A 89 -10.82 0.38 9.96
N ASN A 90 -10.64 -0.18 8.76
CA ASN A 90 -11.73 -0.34 7.78
C ASN A 90 -12.85 -1.28 8.27
N LEU A 91 -12.52 -2.30 9.05
CA LEU A 91 -13.49 -3.27 9.60
C LEU A 91 -13.98 -2.91 11.02
N ASN A 92 -13.53 -1.78 11.57
CA ASN A 92 -13.81 -1.34 12.94
C ASN A 92 -13.50 -2.43 14.00
N LEU A 93 -12.34 -3.09 13.82
CA LEU A 93 -11.77 -4.10 14.69
C LEU A 93 -10.75 -3.44 15.64
N THR A 94 -11.23 -2.60 16.55
CA THR A 94 -10.36 -1.81 17.42
C THR A 94 -10.05 -2.51 18.74
N VAL A 95 -8.90 -2.17 19.32
CA VAL A 95 -8.51 -2.61 20.67
C VAL A 95 -9.54 -2.16 21.73
N SER A 96 -10.17 -0.99 21.56
CA SER A 96 -11.21 -0.50 22.46
C SER A 96 -12.46 -1.39 22.47
N ARG A 97 -12.72 -2.11 21.36
CA ARG A 97 -13.89 -2.98 21.22
C ARG A 97 -13.63 -4.41 21.69
N PHE A 98 -12.43 -4.95 21.44
CA PHE A 98 -12.11 -6.37 21.68
C PHE A 98 -11.11 -6.61 22.82
N GLY A 99 -10.56 -5.55 23.42
CA GLY A 99 -9.46 -5.64 24.37
C GLY A 99 -8.13 -6.04 23.71
N LYS A 100 -7.01 -5.78 24.39
CA LYS A 100 -5.66 -6.01 23.82
C LYS A 100 -5.41 -7.48 23.48
N ALA A 101 -5.78 -8.40 24.36
CA ALA A 101 -5.56 -9.83 24.15
C ALA A 101 -6.43 -10.38 22.99
N GLY A 102 -7.71 -10.00 22.94
CA GLY A 102 -8.63 -10.40 21.88
C GLY A 102 -8.24 -9.83 20.52
N TYR A 103 -7.81 -8.57 20.49
CA TYR A 103 -7.28 -7.93 19.28
C TYR A 103 -6.04 -8.69 18.74
N VAL A 104 -5.04 -8.97 19.59
CA VAL A 104 -3.83 -9.66 19.13
C VAL A 104 -4.15 -11.08 18.65
N ALA A 105 -4.89 -11.86 19.44
CA ALA A 105 -5.23 -13.23 19.07
C ALA A 105 -6.07 -13.29 17.78
N GLY A 106 -7.04 -12.37 17.62
CA GLY A 106 -7.87 -12.28 16.42
C GLY A 106 -7.07 -11.96 15.17
N ASN A 107 -6.20 -10.94 15.22
CA ASN A 107 -5.35 -10.58 14.08
C ASN A 107 -4.37 -11.70 13.72
N VAL A 108 -3.78 -12.38 14.72
CA VAL A 108 -2.93 -13.57 14.50
C VAL A 108 -3.72 -14.68 13.81
N ALA A 109 -4.93 -14.98 14.28
CA ALA A 109 -5.77 -16.02 13.69
C ALA A 109 -6.15 -15.69 12.23
N VAL A 110 -6.51 -14.43 11.95
CA VAL A 110 -6.83 -13.97 10.59
C VAL A 110 -5.62 -14.09 9.67
N LEU A 111 -4.45 -13.57 10.07
CA LEU A 111 -3.23 -13.63 9.26
C LEU A 111 -2.76 -15.06 9.03
N PHE A 112 -2.85 -15.91 10.04
CA PHE A 112 -2.53 -17.32 9.93
C PHE A 112 -3.49 -18.03 8.96
N GLY A 113 -4.80 -17.79 9.10
CA GLY A 113 -5.81 -18.34 8.19
C GLY A 113 -5.62 -17.91 6.74
N LEU A 114 -5.33 -16.63 6.51
CA LEU A 114 -5.01 -16.10 5.17
C LEU A 114 -3.74 -16.72 4.60
N THR A 115 -2.71 -16.91 5.43
CA THR A 115 -1.46 -17.55 5.02
C THR A 115 -1.70 -19.01 4.60
N LEU A 116 -2.51 -19.75 5.36
CA LEU A 116 -2.89 -21.11 5.00
C LEU A 116 -3.73 -21.15 3.72
N ALA A 117 -4.71 -20.27 3.57
CA ALA A 117 -5.55 -20.18 2.38
C ALA A 117 -4.72 -19.86 1.12
N PHE A 118 -3.74 -18.97 1.24
CA PHE A 118 -2.79 -18.66 0.18
C PHE A 118 -1.90 -19.86 -0.17
N LYS A 119 -1.29 -20.50 0.85
CA LYS A 119 -0.44 -21.68 0.64
C LYS A 119 -1.21 -22.84 0.00
N SER A 120 -2.46 -23.05 0.41
CA SER A 120 -3.39 -24.06 -0.11
C SER A 120 -3.86 -23.80 -1.54
N GLN A 121 -3.47 -22.67 -2.17
CA GLN A 121 -3.91 -22.23 -3.50
C GLN A 121 -5.41 -21.89 -3.60
N TRP A 122 -6.11 -21.82 -2.47
CA TRP A 122 -7.51 -21.34 -2.42
C TRP A 122 -7.58 -19.84 -2.69
N LEU A 123 -6.59 -19.09 -2.19
CA LEU A 123 -6.49 -17.66 -2.39
C LEU A 123 -5.37 -17.35 -3.38
N GLN A 124 -5.72 -17.19 -4.67
CA GLN A 124 -4.76 -16.81 -5.69
C GLN A 124 -4.79 -15.30 -5.92
N ILE A 125 -3.62 -14.73 -6.18
CA ILE A 125 -3.47 -13.29 -6.46
C ILE A 125 -4.28 -12.87 -7.69
N GLN A 126 -4.44 -13.75 -8.68
CA GLN A 126 -5.26 -13.50 -9.87
C GLN A 126 -6.72 -13.21 -9.51
N TRP A 127 -7.31 -13.98 -8.60
CA TRP A 127 -8.69 -13.77 -8.14
C TRP A 127 -8.84 -12.44 -7.41
N ILE A 128 -7.93 -12.13 -6.49
CA ILE A 128 -7.95 -10.87 -5.73
C ILE A 128 -7.81 -9.68 -6.70
N GLY A 129 -6.81 -9.72 -7.59
CA GLY A 129 -6.59 -8.66 -8.56
C GLY A 129 -7.77 -8.49 -9.52
N ALA A 130 -8.37 -9.59 -10.00
CA ALA A 130 -9.55 -9.54 -10.86
C ALA A 130 -10.75 -8.90 -10.16
N ILE A 131 -10.99 -9.20 -8.88
CA ILE A 131 -12.04 -8.55 -8.07
C ILE A 131 -11.79 -7.04 -7.99
N VAL A 132 -10.57 -6.60 -7.71
CA VAL A 132 -10.25 -5.17 -7.62
C VAL A 132 -10.43 -4.46 -8.95
N ILE A 133 -10.00 -5.08 -10.05
CA ILE A 133 -10.25 -4.55 -11.41
C ILE A 133 -11.76 -4.41 -11.66
N GLY A 134 -12.54 -5.43 -11.32
CA GLY A 134 -14.00 -5.40 -11.43
C GLY A 134 -14.63 -4.27 -10.61
N LEU A 135 -14.15 -4.04 -9.38
CA LEU A 135 -14.58 -2.91 -8.55
C LEU A 135 -14.27 -1.56 -9.21
N TYR A 136 -13.07 -1.38 -9.76
CA TYR A 136 -12.71 -0.15 -10.46
C TYR A 136 -13.58 0.09 -11.69
N LEU A 137 -13.80 -0.95 -12.51
CA LEU A 137 -14.69 -0.85 -13.67
C LEU A 137 -16.12 -0.50 -13.25
N ALA A 138 -16.66 -1.15 -12.21
CA ALA A 138 -17.99 -0.87 -11.68
C ALA A 138 -18.10 0.59 -11.18
N CYS A 139 -17.09 1.08 -10.46
CA CYS A 139 -17.03 2.47 -10.00
C CYS A 139 -17.01 3.46 -11.18
N VAL A 140 -16.19 3.21 -12.20
CA VAL A 140 -16.11 4.08 -13.39
C VAL A 140 -17.43 4.11 -14.14
N VAL A 141 -18.03 2.94 -14.39
CA VAL A 141 -19.36 2.83 -15.03
C VAL A 141 -20.41 3.58 -14.23
N TYR A 142 -20.44 3.40 -12.91
CA TYR A 142 -21.36 4.13 -12.03
C TYR A 142 -21.19 5.65 -12.11
N ILE A 143 -19.93 6.13 -12.09
CA ILE A 143 -19.63 7.56 -12.22
C ILE A 143 -20.13 8.10 -13.56
N LEU A 144 -19.84 7.41 -14.67
CA LEU A 144 -20.24 7.84 -16.00
C LEU A 144 -21.76 7.86 -16.19
N LEU A 145 -22.49 6.92 -15.59
CA LEU A 145 -23.94 6.82 -15.72
C LEU A 145 -24.71 7.73 -14.77
N ARG A 146 -24.23 7.95 -13.54
CA ARG A 146 -25.00 8.60 -12.47
C ARG A 146 -24.40 9.90 -11.93
N LYS A 147 -23.08 10.10 -12.07
CA LYS A 147 -22.36 11.22 -11.42
C LYS A 147 -21.48 12.03 -12.37
N ARG A 148 -21.65 11.86 -13.68
CA ARG A 148 -20.82 12.50 -14.71
C ARG A 148 -20.78 14.02 -14.57
N ALA A 149 -21.94 14.65 -14.38
CA ALA A 149 -22.05 16.10 -14.20
C ALA A 149 -21.37 16.59 -12.91
N ALA A 150 -21.50 15.82 -11.81
CA ALA A 150 -20.88 16.16 -10.54
C ALA A 150 -19.34 16.06 -10.61
N VAL A 151 -18.81 15.04 -11.29
CA VAL A 151 -17.36 14.86 -11.46
C VAL A 151 -16.78 15.87 -12.44
N SER A 152 -17.47 16.20 -13.53
CA SER A 152 -17.01 17.23 -14.47
C SER A 152 -16.99 18.64 -13.88
N ALA A 153 -17.77 18.88 -12.83
CA ALA A 153 -17.80 20.16 -12.12
C ALA A 153 -16.66 20.33 -11.10
N ILE A 154 -15.84 19.30 -10.86
CA ILE A 154 -14.70 19.38 -9.93
C ILE A 154 -13.58 20.19 -10.59
N THR A 155 -13.35 21.40 -10.09
CA THR A 155 -12.31 22.32 -10.57
C THR A 155 -11.04 22.28 -9.70
N SER A 156 -11.16 21.89 -8.43
CA SER A 156 -10.04 21.72 -7.48
C SER A 156 -10.39 20.73 -6.38
N SER A 157 -9.39 20.32 -5.58
CA SER A 157 -9.65 19.61 -4.32
C SER A 157 -10.52 20.47 -3.39
N PRO A 158 -11.39 19.87 -2.56
CA PRO A 158 -12.16 20.61 -1.55
C PRO A 158 -11.24 21.47 -0.68
N GLU A 159 -11.69 22.66 -0.28
CA GLU A 159 -10.92 23.57 0.59
C GLU A 159 -10.58 22.95 1.95
N GLU A 160 -11.33 21.96 2.43
CA GLU A 160 -11.03 21.19 3.66
C GLU A 160 -9.76 20.32 3.54
N ASN A 161 -9.27 20.05 2.33
CA ASN A 161 -8.04 19.28 2.10
C ASN A 161 -6.80 20.18 2.18
N GLN A 162 -6.75 21.10 3.13
CA GLN A 162 -5.53 21.88 3.40
C GLN A 162 -4.48 20.98 4.03
N LEU A 163 -3.23 21.13 3.57
CA LEU A 163 -2.07 20.53 4.23
C LEU A 163 -1.92 21.18 5.61
N ASP A 164 -2.45 20.52 6.63
CA ASP A 164 -2.30 20.97 8.01
C ASP A 164 -0.89 20.65 8.52
N PHE A 165 0.04 21.57 8.28
CA PHE A 165 1.43 21.47 8.74
C PHE A 165 1.55 21.50 10.28
N SER A 166 0.52 21.90 11.03
CA SER A 166 0.54 21.90 12.50
C SER A 166 0.54 20.50 13.13
N LYS A 167 0.18 19.48 12.34
CA LYS A 167 0.33 18.06 12.76
C LYS A 167 1.77 17.58 12.77
N ILE A 168 2.71 18.32 12.18
CA ILE A 168 4.15 18.01 12.23
C ILE A 168 4.74 18.52 13.55
N ASP A 169 4.22 19.62 14.08
CA ASP A 169 4.70 20.24 15.32
C ASP A 169 4.24 19.54 16.60
N THR A 170 3.22 18.67 16.53
CA THR A 170 2.68 17.91 17.67
C THR A 170 3.37 16.57 17.92
N VAL A 171 4.43 16.26 17.16
CA VAL A 171 5.24 15.03 17.29
C VAL A 171 6.60 15.29 17.96
N ASN A 172 6.84 16.50 18.47
CA ASN A 172 8.00 16.82 19.32
C ASN A 172 7.63 16.82 20.81
#